data_AF-A0A2E7WIG2-F1
#
_entry.id   AF-A0A2E7WIG2-F1
#
_cell.length_a   1.000
_cell.length_b   1.000
_cell.length_c   1.000
_cell.angle_alpha   90.00
_cell.angle_beta   90.00
_cell.angle_gamma   90.00
#
_symmetry.space_group_name_H-M   'P 1'
#
loop_
_entity.id
_entity.type
_entity.pdbx_description
1 polymer ?
#
loop_
_entity_poly.entity_id
_entity_poly.type
_entity_poly.pdbx_seq_one_letter_code
_entity_poly.pdbx_strand_id
1 'polypeptide(L)'
;TGYVPITTAAYELSKTQGFYDSNPGTDTAILQLSLNEPTPNSRGLRFGNFVQIRDVINEEMEALWAGDKSAKVALDTAVKRGNALLRKFERSAK
;
A
#
# COMPACT_ATOMS: atom_id res chain seq x y z
N THR A 1 12.95 9.54 12.39
CA THR A 1 11.50 9.52 12.15
C THR A 1 10.95 8.10 12.04
N GLY A 2 11.76 7.10 11.68
CA GLY A 2 11.30 5.72 11.48
C GLY A 2 10.84 5.42 10.05
N TYR A 3 10.82 6.42 9.16
CA TYR A 3 10.57 6.20 7.74
C TYR A 3 11.78 5.58 7.04
N VAL A 4 11.52 4.88 5.94
CA VAL A 4 12.53 4.22 5.11
C VAL A 4 13.47 5.23 4.45
N PRO A 5 14.76 4.89 4.27
CA PRO A 5 15.66 5.69 3.43
C PRO A 5 15.15 5.68 1.99
N ILE A 6 15.05 6.85 1.37
CA ILE A 6 14.48 7.00 0.02
C ILE A 6 15.51 6.74 -1.10
N THR A 7 16.78 6.54 -0.77
CA THR A 7 17.85 6.19 -1.72
C THR A 7 18.68 5.03 -1.20
N THR A 8 19.25 4.23 -2.12
CA THR A 8 20.21 3.17 -1.78
C THR A 8 21.43 3.73 -1.05
N ALA A 9 21.91 4.91 -1.44
CA ALA A 9 23.05 5.55 -0.78
C ALA A 9 22.76 5.89 0.70
N ALA A 10 21.54 6.33 1.04
CA ALA A 10 21.16 6.59 2.43
C ALA A 10 21.04 5.31 3.26
N TYR A 11 20.57 4.21 2.66
CA TYR A 11 20.59 2.89 3.29
C TYR A 11 22.01 2.44 3.61
N GLU A 12 22.93 2.48 2.63
CA GLU A 12 24.34 2.09 2.81
C GLU A 12 25.06 2.99 3.83
N LEU A 13 24.78 4.30 3.81
CA LEU A 13 25.33 5.22 4.82
C LEU A 13 24.87 4.85 6.23
N SER A 14 23.58 4.56 6.42
CA SER A 14 23.04 4.16 7.74
C SER A 14 23.66 2.84 8.21
N LYS A 15 23.90 1.91 7.28
CA LYS A 15 24.56 0.63 7.56
C LYS A 15 26.02 0.84 7.99
N THR A 16 26.79 1.64 7.27
CA THR A 16 28.20 1.94 7.60
C THR A 16 28.35 2.71 8.91
N GLN A 17 27.33 3.49 9.30
CA GLN A 17 27.26 4.17 10.59
C GLN A 17 26.87 3.23 11.76
N GLY A 18 26.64 1.93 11.50
CA GLY A 18 26.26 0.96 12.53
C GLY A 18 24.84 1.16 13.09
N PHE A 19 23.98 1.90 12.37
CA PHE A 19 22.63 2.22 12.84
C PHE A 19 21.79 0.97 13.02
N TYR A 20 21.82 0.04 12.05
CA TYR A 20 21.01 -1.19 12.08
C TYR A 20 21.49 -2.20 13.13
N ASP A 21 22.79 -2.22 13.43
CA ASP A 21 23.34 -3.04 14.52
C ASP A 21 22.89 -2.51 15.89
N SER A 22 22.89 -1.19 16.05
CA SER A 22 22.45 -0.51 17.27
C SER A 22 20.93 -0.46 17.42
N ASN A 23 20.19 -0.61 16.32
CA ASN A 23 18.72 -0.57 16.27
C ASN A 23 18.19 -1.77 15.47
N PRO A 24 18.23 -2.99 16.03
CA PRO A 24 17.87 -4.21 15.31
C PRO A 24 16.47 -4.16 14.71
N GLY A 25 16.34 -4.63 13.47
CA GLY A 25 15.07 -4.71 12.73
C GLY A 25 14.68 -3.43 11.98
N THR A 26 15.38 -2.31 12.18
CA THR A 26 15.06 -1.05 11.48
C THR A 26 15.42 -1.06 9.98
N ASP A 27 16.18 -2.06 9.53
CA ASP A 27 16.45 -2.35 8.11
C ASP A 27 15.40 -3.26 7.45
N THR A 28 14.53 -3.92 8.22
CA THR A 28 13.57 -4.91 7.68
C THR A 28 12.66 -4.31 6.60
N ALA A 29 12.20 -3.06 6.80
CA ALA A 29 11.33 -2.39 5.83
C ALA A 29 12.02 -2.12 4.49
N ILE A 30 13.27 -1.67 4.49
CA ILE A 30 14.01 -1.42 3.25
C ILE A 30 14.43 -2.73 2.57
N LEU A 31 14.79 -3.76 3.35
CA LEU A 31 15.03 -5.11 2.82
C LEU A 31 13.77 -5.67 2.13
N GLN A 32 12.59 -5.46 2.70
CA GLN A 32 11.32 -5.87 2.07
C GLN A 32 11.04 -5.09 0.78
N LEU A 33 11.26 -3.77 0.77
CA LEU A 33 11.03 -2.94 -0.41
C LEU A 33 11.99 -3.29 -1.57
N SER A 34 13.18 -3.79 -1.26
CA SER A 34 14.21 -4.17 -2.24
C SER A 34 14.26 -5.67 -2.52
N LEU A 35 13.31 -6.46 -2.00
CA LEU A 35 13.36 -7.92 -2.05
C LEU A 35 13.31 -8.47 -3.49
N ASN A 36 12.57 -7.82 -4.39
CA ASN A 36 12.40 -8.23 -5.78
C ASN A 36 12.34 -7.00 -6.70
N GLU A 37 12.72 -7.19 -7.97
CA GLU A 37 12.52 -6.17 -8.99
C GLU A 37 11.00 -5.90 -9.21
N PRO A 38 10.54 -4.64 -9.14
CA PRO A 38 9.12 -4.35 -9.36
C PRO A 38 8.65 -4.63 -10.79
N THR A 39 7.63 -5.49 -10.91
CA THR A 39 6.84 -5.65 -12.14
C THR A 39 6.09 -4.35 -12.49
N PRO A 40 5.57 -4.20 -13.73
CA PRO A 40 4.73 -3.05 -14.08
C PRO A 40 3.57 -2.79 -13.11
N ASN A 41 2.98 -3.85 -12.53
CA ASN A 41 1.83 -3.76 -11.64
C ASN A 41 2.19 -3.69 -10.14
N SER A 42 3.48 -3.79 -9.77
CA SER A 42 3.94 -3.74 -8.37
C SER A 42 4.79 -2.53 -8.04
N ARG A 43 4.87 -1.53 -8.93
CA ARG A 43 5.56 -0.24 -8.70
C ARG A 43 4.79 0.72 -7.78
N GLY A 44 3.57 0.36 -7.40
CA GLY A 44 2.66 1.16 -6.60
C GLY A 44 1.28 1.28 -7.23
N LEU A 45 0.39 2.01 -6.56
CA LEU A 45 -0.99 2.23 -7.00
C LEU A 45 -1.16 3.66 -7.51
N ARG A 46 -1.82 3.83 -8.65
CA ARG A 46 -2.12 5.13 -9.26
C ARG A 46 -3.59 5.24 -9.62
N PHE A 47 -4.42 5.46 -8.60
CA PHE A 47 -5.87 5.58 -8.74
C PHE A 47 -6.32 7.00 -8.40
N GLY A 48 -7.17 7.57 -9.26
CA GLY A 48 -7.93 8.74 -8.88
C GLY A 48 -9.00 8.39 -7.84
N ASN A 49 -9.34 9.33 -6.96
CA ASN A 49 -10.21 9.10 -5.80
C ASN A 49 -9.71 7.98 -4.85
N PHE A 50 -8.40 7.75 -4.76
CA PHE A 50 -7.87 6.63 -3.97
C PHE A 50 -8.20 6.71 -2.48
N VAL A 51 -8.28 7.90 -1.88
CA VAL A 51 -8.64 8.06 -0.46
C VAL A 51 -10.03 7.48 -0.20
N GLN A 52 -11.03 7.82 -1.01
CA GLN A 52 -12.39 7.30 -0.90
C GLN A 52 -12.46 5.80 -1.23
N ILE A 53 -11.65 5.33 -2.18
CA ILE A 53 -11.55 3.89 -2.49
C ILE A 53 -10.99 3.14 -1.27
N ARG A 54 -10.05 3.70 -0.51
CA ARG A 54 -9.56 3.09 0.73
C ARG A 54 -10.64 3.00 1.80
N ASP A 55 -11.46 4.03 1.95
CA ASP A 55 -12.60 3.99 2.89
C ASP A 55 -13.56 2.85 2.53
N VAL A 56 -13.90 2.73 1.24
CA VAL A 56 -14.69 1.60 0.71
C VAL A 56 -14.04 0.25 1.04
N ILE A 57 -12.74 0.10 0.82
CA ILE A 57 -12.03 -1.14 1.13
C ILE A 57 -12.12 -1.43 2.64
N ASN A 58 -11.90 -0.44 3.50
CA ASN A 58 -11.96 -0.62 4.95
C ASN A 58 -13.36 -1.05 5.42
N GLU A 59 -14.43 -0.39 4.97
CA GLU A 59 -15.81 -0.75 5.33
C GLU A 59 -16.15 -2.21 4.95
N GLU A 60 -15.73 -2.64 3.75
CA GLU A 60 -15.99 -4.01 3.29
C GLU A 60 -15.15 -5.05 4.06
N MET A 61 -13.92 -4.69 4.46
CA MET A 61 -13.09 -5.52 5.32
C MET A 61 -13.65 -5.59 6.75
N GLU A 62 -14.18 -4.49 7.30
CA GLU A 62 -14.85 -4.47 8.60
C GLU A 62 -16.07 -5.39 8.61
N ALA A 63 -16.90 -5.34 7.57
CA ALA A 63 -18.04 -6.25 7.41
C ALA A 63 -17.61 -7.73 7.27
N LEU A 64 -16.46 -7.99 6.65
CA LEU A 64 -15.87 -9.32 6.64
C LEU A 64 -15.48 -9.79 8.04
N TRP A 65 -14.77 -8.96 8.81
CA TRP A 65 -14.31 -9.32 10.16
C TRP A 65 -15.43 -9.42 11.18
N ALA A 66 -16.51 -8.65 11.01
CA ALA A 66 -17.73 -8.75 11.81
C ALA A 66 -18.54 -10.02 11.52
N GLY A 67 -18.27 -10.71 10.39
CA GLY A 67 -19.01 -11.89 9.96
C GLY A 67 -20.26 -11.60 9.13
N ASP A 68 -20.52 -10.33 8.79
CA ASP A 68 -21.69 -9.90 8.00
C ASP A 68 -21.56 -10.28 6.51
N LYS A 69 -20.33 -10.40 6.01
CA LYS A 69 -20.03 -10.77 4.62
C LYS A 69 -18.97 -11.86 4.57
N SER A 70 -19.10 -12.76 3.61
CA SER A 70 -17.98 -13.65 3.24
C SER A 70 -16.88 -12.86 2.55
N ALA A 71 -15.64 -13.37 2.57
CA ALA A 71 -14.49 -12.71 1.95
C ALA A 71 -14.74 -12.38 0.47
N LYS A 72 -15.35 -13.31 -0.27
CA LYS A 72 -15.69 -13.10 -1.67
C LYS A 72 -16.68 -11.93 -1.85
N VAL A 73 -17.75 -11.89 -1.04
CA VAL A 73 -18.79 -10.86 -1.15
C VAL A 73 -18.24 -9.48 -0.78
N ALA A 74 -17.44 -9.38 0.28
CA ALA A 74 -16.78 -8.14 0.69
C ALA A 74 -15.87 -7.59 -0.42
N LEU A 75 -14.96 -8.43 -0.95
CA LEU A 75 -14.01 -8.01 -1.98
C LEU A 75 -14.70 -7.67 -3.31
N ASP A 76 -15.69 -8.45 -3.76
CA ASP A 76 -16.47 -8.14 -4.96
C ASP A 76 -17.22 -6.79 -4.81
N THR A 77 -17.75 -6.52 -3.62
CA THR A 77 -18.45 -5.27 -3.32
C THR A 77 -17.48 -4.08 -3.31
N ALA A 78 -16.29 -4.24 -2.70
CA ALA A 78 -15.23 -3.24 -2.72
C ALA A 78 -14.80 -2.90 -4.15
N VAL A 79 -14.62 -3.91 -5.01
CA VAL A 79 -14.31 -3.72 -6.44
C VAL A 79 -15.43 -2.97 -7.15
N LYS A 80 -16.69 -3.36 -6.96
CA LYS A 80 -17.84 -2.70 -7.60
C LYS A 80 -17.93 -1.23 -7.21
N ARG A 81 -17.85 -0.92 -5.92
CA ARG A 81 -17.93 0.45 -5.37
C ARG A 81 -16.70 1.28 -5.78
N GLY A 82 -15.51 0.70 -5.70
CA GLY A 82 -14.26 1.34 -6.12
C GLY A 82 -14.23 1.68 -7.61
N ASN A 83 -14.68 0.77 -8.47
CA ASN A 83 -14.76 1.01 -9.91
C ASN A 83 -15.69 2.17 -10.28
N ALA A 84 -16.80 2.35 -9.56
CA ALA A 84 -17.67 3.50 -9.76
C ALA A 84 -16.94 4.83 -9.46
N LEU A 85 -16.09 4.86 -8.43
CA LEU A 85 -15.26 6.02 -8.07
C LEU A 85 -14.16 6.29 -9.11
N LEU A 86 -13.54 5.24 -9.65
CA LEU A 86 -12.56 5.37 -10.74
C LEU A 86 -13.20 5.97 -11.98
N ARG A 87 -14.39 5.48 -12.39
CA ARG A 87 -15.14 6.02 -13.53
C ARG A 87 -15.57 7.47 -13.29
N LYS A 88 -15.90 7.83 -12.04
CA LYS A 88 -16.20 9.22 -11.66
C LYS A 88 -14.98 10.12 -11.85
N PHE A 89 -13.81 9.70 -11.38
CA PHE A 89 -12.55 10.43 -11.56
C PHE A 89 -12.19 10.59 -13.04
N GLU A 90 -12.30 9.51 -13.82
CA GLU A 90 -12.02 9.53 -15.26
C GLU A 90 -12.87 10.59 -15.99
N ARG A 91 -14.15 10.74 -15.61
CA ARG A 91 -15.02 11.77 -16.18
C ARG A 91 -14.65 13.19 -15.74
N SER A 92 -14.13 13.39 -14.53
CA SER A 92 -13.74 14.73 -14.05
C SER A 92 -12.37 15.19 -14.56
N ALA A 93 -11.56 14.28 -15.09
CA ALA A 93 -10.25 14.58 -15.65
C ALA A 93 -10.28 14.85 -17.18
N LYS A 94 -11.47 14.77 -17.79
CA LYS A 94 -11.73 15.21 -19.16
C LYS A 94 -12.15 16.67 -19.16
#